data_AF-A0A955L5Y1-F1
#
_entry.id   AF-A0A955L5Y1-F1
#
_cell.length_a   1.000
_cell.length_b   1.000
_cell.length_c   1.000
_cell.angle_alpha   90.00
_cell.angle_beta   90.00
_cell.angle_gamma   90.00
#
_symmetry.space_group_name_H-M   'P 1'
#
loop_
_entity.id
_entity.type
_entity.pdbx_description
1 polymer ?
#
loop_
_entity_poly.entity_id
_entity_poly.type
_entity_poly.pdbx_seq_one_letter_code
_entity_poly.pdbx_strand_id
1 'polypeptide(L)'
;MRILEQEVLFDSHSHLNREEFNQERDDVVSRAQGAGVEYIVDVATDLERSRQSLALAQKYPGIVYPTIGLHPDRFMPGNPFFSKAWSKVHDDLFIEMRELIDQNDQFVMIGECGIDYYWLEKMNLAKADMTSSKDLQLRAFEEQVMIASEYDIPLTIHARDAFDDCARIMEKYVGKVDAVFHSFTGNYKQLVQIFDMGYKIGINGIITFKSAIEPQEALKKYLKGAKVQEAKDLYE
;
A
#
# COMPACT_ATOMS: atom_id res chain seq x y z
N MET A 1 12.78 -20.39 -15.28
CA MET A 1 12.39 -19.60 -14.09
C MET A 1 11.15 -20.28 -13.52
N ARG A 2 11.35 -21.27 -12.64
CA ARG A 2 10.30 -22.11 -12.05
C ARG A 2 9.78 -21.47 -10.76
N ILE A 3 9.09 -20.32 -10.90
CA ILE A 3 8.40 -19.66 -9.78
C ILE A 3 6.93 -20.13 -9.72
N LEU A 4 6.50 -21.02 -10.64
CA LEU A 4 5.08 -21.25 -11.00
C LEU A 4 4.65 -22.74 -11.02
N GLU A 5 5.42 -23.69 -10.47
CA GLU A 5 5.08 -25.11 -10.68
C GLU A 5 3.96 -25.66 -9.77
N GLN A 6 3.43 -24.88 -8.82
CA GLN A 6 2.02 -24.79 -8.37
C GLN A 6 1.98 -24.18 -6.97
N GLU A 7 1.85 -22.86 -6.91
CA GLU A 7 1.43 -22.10 -5.74
C GLU A 7 0.58 -20.92 -6.25
N VAL A 8 -0.48 -20.59 -5.52
CA VAL A 8 -1.47 -19.58 -5.89
C VAL A 8 -0.79 -18.25 -6.23
N LEU A 9 -1.05 -17.68 -7.42
CA LEU A 9 -0.59 -16.34 -7.75
C LEU A 9 -1.57 -15.30 -7.20
N PHE A 10 -1.10 -14.54 -6.23
CA PHE A 10 -1.85 -13.46 -5.58
C PHE A 10 -1.30 -12.10 -6.03
N ASP A 11 -2.11 -11.30 -6.72
CA ASP A 11 -1.80 -9.90 -6.95
C ASP A 11 -2.19 -9.09 -5.72
N SER A 12 -1.21 -8.83 -4.85
CA SER A 12 -1.44 -8.16 -3.56
C SER A 12 -1.65 -6.65 -3.66
N HIS A 13 -1.53 -6.05 -4.86
CA HIS A 13 -1.69 -4.61 -5.03
C HIS A 13 -1.98 -4.22 -6.49
N SER A 14 -3.25 -3.98 -6.80
CA SER A 14 -3.74 -3.52 -8.10
C SER A 14 -4.62 -2.28 -7.96
N HIS A 15 -4.90 -1.58 -9.05
CA HIS A 15 -5.86 -0.47 -9.08
C HIS A 15 -6.87 -0.66 -10.22
N LEU A 16 -7.66 -1.73 -10.15
CA LEU A 16 -8.75 -2.01 -11.07
C LEU A 16 -9.88 -0.97 -10.95
N ASN A 17 -10.05 -0.32 -9.79
CA ASN A 17 -10.99 0.79 -9.58
C ASN A 17 -10.71 2.04 -10.42
N ARG A 18 -9.56 2.11 -11.10
CA ARG A 18 -9.21 3.21 -11.99
C ARG A 18 -10.10 3.26 -13.22
N GLU A 19 -10.40 4.49 -13.66
CA GLU A 19 -11.28 4.76 -14.78
C GLU A 19 -10.74 4.27 -16.11
N GLU A 20 -9.40 4.21 -16.25
CA GLU A 20 -8.73 3.70 -17.43
C GLU A 20 -9.16 2.27 -17.77
N PHE A 21 -9.54 1.48 -16.76
CA PHE A 21 -10.01 0.11 -16.96
C PHE A 21 -11.51 -0.01 -17.21
N ASN A 22 -12.31 1.07 -17.15
CA ASN A 22 -13.78 0.97 -17.20
C ASN A 22 -14.32 0.21 -18.42
N GLN A 23 -13.67 0.33 -19.57
CA GLN A 23 -14.12 -0.33 -20.81
C GLN A 23 -13.60 -1.76 -20.97
N GLU A 24 -12.54 -2.13 -20.25
CA GLU A 24 -11.85 -3.42 -20.43
C GLU A 24 -11.73 -4.25 -19.14
N ARG A 25 -12.31 -3.79 -18.02
CA ARG A 25 -12.10 -4.40 -16.70
C ARG A 25 -12.49 -5.88 -16.67
N ASP A 26 -13.61 -6.23 -17.29
CA ASP A 26 -14.07 -7.62 -17.37
C ASP A 26 -13.04 -8.51 -18.12
N ASP A 27 -12.49 -7.99 -19.22
CA ASP A 27 -11.47 -8.68 -19.99
C ASP A 27 -10.14 -8.75 -19.22
N VAL A 28 -9.76 -7.70 -18.48
CA VAL A 28 -8.55 -7.69 -17.63
C VAL A 28 -8.63 -8.76 -16.55
N VAL A 29 -9.74 -8.81 -15.81
CA VAL A 29 -9.95 -9.82 -14.74
C VAL A 29 -9.95 -11.23 -15.33
N SER A 30 -10.64 -11.44 -16.47
CA SER A 30 -10.65 -12.74 -17.15
C SER A 30 -9.26 -13.17 -17.63
N ARG A 31 -8.46 -12.24 -18.19
CA ARG A 31 -7.08 -12.50 -18.58
C ARG A 31 -6.19 -12.83 -17.38
N ALA A 32 -6.36 -12.14 -16.26
CA ALA A 32 -5.61 -12.43 -15.03
C ALA A 32 -5.89 -13.85 -14.54
N GLN A 33 -7.17 -14.26 -14.49
CA GLN A 33 -7.56 -15.63 -14.15
C GLN A 33 -6.99 -16.66 -15.12
N GLY A 34 -7.08 -16.39 -16.43
CA GLY A 34 -6.51 -17.26 -17.47
C GLY A 34 -4.98 -17.40 -17.37
N ALA A 35 -4.31 -16.45 -16.72
CA ALA A 35 -2.87 -16.48 -16.45
C ALA A 35 -2.52 -17.11 -15.08
N GLY A 36 -3.50 -17.57 -14.31
CA GLY A 36 -3.33 -18.23 -13.02
C GLY A 36 -3.36 -17.32 -11.79
N VAL A 37 -3.76 -16.04 -11.93
CA VAL A 37 -4.03 -15.16 -10.78
C VAL A 37 -5.35 -15.58 -10.15
N GLU A 38 -5.33 -15.98 -8.87
CA GLU A 38 -6.54 -16.40 -8.15
C GLU A 38 -7.18 -15.26 -7.37
N TYR A 39 -6.35 -14.36 -6.82
CA TYR A 39 -6.80 -13.27 -5.98
C TYR A 39 -6.13 -11.96 -6.42
N ILE A 40 -6.87 -10.86 -6.33
CA ILE A 40 -6.44 -9.51 -6.67
C ILE A 40 -6.90 -8.57 -5.56
N VAL A 41 -5.97 -7.90 -4.89
CA VAL A 41 -6.30 -6.79 -3.99
C VAL A 41 -6.46 -5.53 -4.82
N ASP A 42 -7.68 -5.01 -4.90
CA ASP A 42 -7.96 -3.73 -5.56
C ASP A 42 -7.81 -2.59 -4.55
N VAL A 43 -6.69 -1.88 -4.65
CA VAL A 43 -6.24 -0.88 -3.70
C VAL A 43 -6.87 0.47 -4.00
N ALA A 44 -7.54 1.02 -2.99
CA ALA A 44 -8.10 2.36 -2.99
C ALA A 44 -7.06 3.41 -2.63
N THR A 45 -7.21 4.62 -3.17
CA THR A 45 -6.32 5.76 -2.85
C THR A 45 -7.06 6.93 -2.18
N ASP A 46 -8.38 6.82 -2.06
CA ASP A 46 -9.26 7.72 -1.32
C ASP A 46 -10.60 7.02 -0.99
N LEU A 47 -11.51 7.69 -0.29
CA LEU A 47 -12.79 7.11 0.13
C LEU A 47 -13.78 6.87 -1.03
N GLU A 48 -13.65 7.60 -2.14
CA GLU A 48 -14.46 7.35 -3.34
C GLU A 48 -13.97 6.08 -4.05
N ARG A 49 -12.65 5.96 -4.23
CA ARG A 49 -11.98 4.76 -4.75
C ARG A 49 -12.18 3.56 -3.84
N SER A 50 -12.32 3.77 -2.53
CA SER A 50 -12.68 2.72 -1.56
C SER A 50 -14.07 2.16 -1.86
N ARG A 51 -15.08 3.02 -2.08
CA ARG A 51 -16.43 2.60 -2.48
C ARG A 51 -16.46 1.89 -3.82
N GLN A 52 -15.66 2.37 -4.78
CA GLN A 52 -15.54 1.72 -6.09
C GLN A 52 -14.91 0.33 -5.95
N SER A 53 -13.84 0.20 -5.18
CA SER A 53 -13.18 -1.08 -4.91
C SER A 53 -14.13 -2.07 -4.23
N LEU A 54 -14.88 -1.63 -3.21
CA LEU A 54 -15.96 -2.42 -2.58
C LEU A 54 -17.00 -2.91 -3.60
N ALA A 55 -17.43 -2.04 -4.53
CA ALA A 55 -18.35 -2.42 -5.59
C ALA A 55 -17.73 -3.43 -6.59
N LEU A 56 -16.42 -3.33 -6.86
CA LEU A 56 -15.72 -4.30 -7.69
C LEU A 56 -15.61 -5.68 -7.02
N ALA A 57 -15.41 -5.73 -5.70
CA ALA A 57 -15.42 -6.98 -4.94
C ALA A 57 -16.78 -7.70 -5.04
N GLN A 58 -17.89 -6.94 -5.02
CA GLN A 58 -19.23 -7.49 -5.26
C GLN A 58 -19.41 -7.98 -6.70
N LYS A 59 -18.84 -7.26 -7.68
CA LYS A 59 -18.91 -7.64 -9.10
C LYS A 59 -18.10 -8.90 -9.42
N TYR A 60 -16.95 -9.08 -8.77
CA TYR A 60 -16.03 -10.19 -9.00
C TYR A 60 -15.78 -11.00 -7.71
N PRO A 61 -16.82 -11.69 -7.20
CA PRO A 61 -16.72 -12.41 -5.94
C PRO A 61 -15.71 -13.55 -6.03
N GLY A 62 -14.91 -13.71 -4.97
CA GLY A 62 -13.89 -14.77 -4.87
C GLY A 62 -12.61 -14.51 -5.67
N ILE A 63 -12.48 -13.33 -6.29
CA ILE A 63 -11.23 -12.92 -6.95
C ILE A 63 -10.79 -11.51 -6.58
N VAL A 64 -11.68 -10.53 -6.53
CA VAL A 64 -11.31 -9.15 -6.17
C VAL A 64 -11.59 -8.90 -4.70
N TYR A 65 -10.58 -8.40 -4.01
CA TYR A 65 -10.60 -8.08 -2.58
C TYR A 65 -10.30 -6.59 -2.40
N PRO A 66 -11.19 -5.82 -1.77
CA PRO A 66 -11.07 -4.38 -1.72
C PRO A 66 -10.23 -3.90 -0.53
N THR A 67 -9.71 -2.69 -0.64
CA THR A 67 -9.13 -1.96 0.50
C THR A 67 -9.88 -0.66 0.76
N ILE A 68 -9.70 -0.11 1.96
CA ILE A 68 -10.18 1.22 2.33
C ILE A 68 -8.99 2.04 2.79
N GLY A 69 -8.74 3.22 2.21
CA GLY A 69 -7.58 4.01 2.60
C GLY A 69 -7.47 5.38 1.94
N LEU A 70 -6.48 6.14 2.40
CA LEU A 70 -6.16 7.48 1.98
C LEU A 70 -4.67 7.56 1.62
N HIS A 71 -4.39 7.68 0.34
CA HIS A 71 -3.02 7.73 -0.16
C HIS A 71 -2.35 9.07 0.20
N PRO A 72 -1.02 9.12 0.46
CA PRO A 72 -0.31 10.35 0.83
C PRO A 72 -0.44 11.51 -0.16
N ASP A 73 -0.70 11.23 -1.44
CA ASP A 73 -0.88 12.28 -2.45
C ASP A 73 -2.08 13.19 -2.16
N ARG A 74 -3.10 12.69 -1.46
CA ARG A 74 -4.31 13.46 -1.13
C ARG A 74 -4.02 14.65 -0.22
N PHE A 75 -2.88 14.61 0.46
CA PHE A 75 -2.40 15.65 1.38
C PHE A 75 -1.31 16.54 0.77
N MET A 76 -1.17 16.54 -0.57
CA MET A 76 -0.19 17.35 -1.30
C MET A 76 -0.79 18.63 -1.90
N PRO A 77 -0.02 19.72 -2.07
CA PRO A 77 -0.52 20.95 -2.69
C PRO A 77 -1.24 20.69 -4.02
N GLY A 78 -2.46 21.21 -4.15
CA GLY A 78 -3.33 20.97 -5.31
C GLY A 78 -4.27 19.77 -5.17
N ASN A 79 -4.17 18.98 -4.10
CA ASN A 79 -5.10 17.89 -3.80
C ASN A 79 -6.16 18.29 -2.75
N PRO A 80 -7.30 17.57 -2.68
CA PRO A 80 -8.47 17.98 -1.90
C PRO A 80 -8.25 18.16 -0.39
N PHE A 81 -7.29 17.44 0.18
CA PHE A 81 -7.04 17.45 1.63
C PHE A 81 -5.72 18.15 1.99
N PHE A 82 -5.14 18.91 1.06
CA PHE A 82 -4.03 19.79 1.41
C PHE A 82 -4.53 21.06 2.09
N SER A 83 -3.83 21.42 3.17
CA SER A 83 -4.04 22.67 3.89
C SER A 83 -2.74 23.06 4.61
N LYS A 84 -2.69 24.27 5.19
CA LYS A 84 -1.50 24.72 5.92
C LYS A 84 -1.29 23.99 7.25
N ALA A 85 -2.35 23.41 7.81
CA ALA A 85 -2.33 22.68 9.06
C ALA A 85 -3.56 21.79 9.13
N TRP A 86 -3.47 20.72 9.92
CA TRP A 86 -4.61 19.87 10.19
C TRP A 86 -5.81 20.66 10.68
N SER A 87 -7.00 20.23 10.26
CA SER A 87 -8.25 20.93 10.49
C SER A 87 -9.41 19.95 10.54
N LYS A 88 -10.59 20.46 10.91
CA LYS A 88 -11.83 19.68 10.97
C LYS A 88 -12.14 18.86 9.70
N VAL A 89 -11.74 19.32 8.52
CA VAL A 89 -11.92 18.57 7.26
C VAL A 89 -11.22 17.21 7.31
N HIS A 90 -10.05 17.15 7.94
CA HIS A 90 -9.30 15.91 8.09
C HIS A 90 -9.94 15.04 9.17
N ASP A 91 -10.38 15.62 10.29
CA ASP A 91 -11.10 14.87 11.33
C ASP A 91 -12.37 14.22 10.75
N ASP A 92 -13.13 14.97 9.95
CA ASP A 92 -14.35 14.48 9.28
C ASP A 92 -14.04 13.37 8.26
N LEU A 93 -12.90 13.45 7.57
CA LEU A 93 -12.44 12.41 6.65
C LEU A 93 -12.18 11.08 7.37
N PHE A 94 -11.59 11.11 8.57
CA PHE A 94 -11.33 9.90 9.36
C PHE A 94 -12.58 9.36 10.05
N ILE A 95 -13.55 10.23 10.38
CA ILE A 95 -14.89 9.79 10.80
C ILE A 95 -15.56 9.02 9.66
N GLU A 96 -15.57 9.58 8.45
CA GLU A 96 -16.16 8.92 7.28
C GLU A 96 -15.46 7.59 6.95
N MET A 97 -14.13 7.52 7.10
CA MET A 97 -13.38 6.28 6.91
C MET A 97 -13.82 5.18 7.90
N ARG A 98 -14.00 5.52 9.18
CA ARG A 98 -14.50 4.59 10.20
C ARG A 98 -15.93 4.14 9.92
N GLU A 99 -16.81 5.06 9.52
CA GLU A 99 -18.17 4.72 9.11
C GLU A 99 -18.18 3.75 7.92
N LEU A 100 -17.29 3.94 6.95
CA LEU A 100 -17.17 3.03 5.80
C LEU A 100 -16.67 1.64 6.23
N ILE A 101 -15.72 1.58 7.17
CA ILE A 101 -15.23 0.33 7.76
C ILE A 101 -16.36 -0.38 8.52
N ASP A 102 -17.10 0.31 9.38
CA ASP A 102 -18.19 -0.27 10.17
C ASP A 102 -19.34 -0.82 9.32
N GLN A 103 -19.52 -0.30 8.10
CA GLN A 103 -20.61 -0.67 7.20
C GLN A 103 -20.27 -1.80 6.22
N ASN A 104 -19.00 -2.24 6.14
CA ASN A 104 -18.54 -3.19 5.14
C ASN A 104 -17.67 -4.27 5.78
N ASP A 105 -17.88 -5.53 5.42
CA ASP A 105 -17.12 -6.68 5.93
C ASP A 105 -16.23 -7.35 4.87
N GLN A 106 -16.27 -6.87 3.63
CA GLN A 106 -15.61 -7.52 2.49
C GLN A 106 -14.16 -7.07 2.26
N PHE A 107 -13.74 -5.96 2.86
CA PHE A 107 -12.40 -5.41 2.65
C PHE A 107 -11.34 -6.15 3.46
N VAL A 108 -10.12 -6.20 2.92
CA VAL A 108 -9.05 -7.05 3.47
C VAL A 108 -7.90 -6.28 4.11
N MET A 109 -7.75 -5.00 3.76
CA MET A 109 -6.65 -4.16 4.24
C MET A 109 -7.07 -2.70 4.35
N ILE A 110 -6.37 -1.96 5.23
CA ILE A 110 -6.35 -0.51 5.21
C ILE A 110 -5.20 -0.03 4.32
N GLY A 111 -5.53 0.88 3.41
CA GLY A 111 -4.60 1.50 2.49
C GLY A 111 -5.18 1.61 1.08
N GLU A 112 -4.47 2.19 0.13
CA GLU A 112 -3.08 2.64 0.24
C GLU A 112 -2.94 3.79 1.24
N CYS A 113 -2.01 3.64 2.19
CA CYS A 113 -1.68 4.63 3.20
C CYS A 113 -0.16 4.78 3.23
N GLY A 114 0.38 5.81 3.90
CA GLY A 114 1.82 5.97 4.02
C GLY A 114 2.28 7.37 3.66
N ILE A 115 3.50 7.48 3.12
CA ILE A 115 4.20 8.75 2.92
C ILE A 115 4.92 8.77 1.57
N ASP A 116 4.80 9.90 0.86
CA ASP A 116 5.42 10.15 -0.44
C ASP A 116 6.12 11.52 -0.46
N TYR A 117 7.44 11.52 -0.26
CA TYR A 117 8.24 12.74 -0.33
C TYR A 117 8.80 13.02 -1.73
N TYR A 118 8.85 12.01 -2.61
CA TYR A 118 9.40 12.16 -3.95
C TYR A 118 8.72 13.29 -4.71
N TRP A 119 7.38 13.29 -4.77
CA TRP A 119 6.67 14.31 -5.54
C TRP A 119 6.80 15.70 -4.89
N LEU A 120 6.86 15.80 -3.57
CA LEU A 120 7.06 17.07 -2.88
C LEU A 120 8.37 17.73 -3.28
N GLU A 121 9.42 16.94 -3.47
CA GLU A 121 10.72 17.42 -3.94
C GLU A 121 10.70 17.81 -5.43
N LYS A 122 9.83 17.20 -6.24
CA LYS A 122 9.71 17.49 -7.68
C LYS A 122 8.82 18.69 -8.00
N MET A 123 7.94 19.09 -7.10
CA MET A 123 6.90 20.09 -7.36
C MET A 123 7.36 21.56 -7.21
N ASN A 124 8.64 21.83 -6.96
CA ASN A 124 9.17 23.20 -6.76
C ASN A 124 8.33 24.03 -5.76
N LEU A 125 7.93 23.41 -4.65
CA LEU A 125 7.04 24.00 -3.67
C LEU A 125 7.74 25.08 -2.83
N ALA A 126 6.95 26.03 -2.31
CA ALA A 126 7.44 26.88 -1.23
C ALA A 126 7.74 26.01 0.00
N LYS A 127 8.79 26.36 0.76
CA LYS A 127 9.21 25.59 1.95
C LYS A 127 8.04 25.35 2.94
N ALA A 128 7.19 26.36 3.12
CA ALA A 128 6.01 26.24 3.98
C ALA A 128 5.00 25.19 3.48
N ASP A 129 4.74 25.12 2.17
CA ASP A 129 3.83 24.12 1.58
C ASP A 129 4.39 22.71 1.70
N MET A 130 5.70 22.55 1.45
CA MET A 130 6.38 21.28 1.63
C MET A 130 6.30 20.81 3.09
N THR A 131 6.59 21.68 4.06
CA THR A 131 6.47 21.34 5.49
C THR A 131 5.05 20.96 5.87
N SER A 132 4.05 21.78 5.51
CA SER A 132 2.65 21.45 5.79
C SER A 132 2.23 20.11 5.18
N SER A 133 2.64 19.81 3.95
CA SER A 133 2.29 18.53 3.32
C SER A 133 2.95 17.33 4.00
N LYS A 134 4.22 17.43 4.40
CA LYS A 134 4.89 16.38 5.18
C LYS A 134 4.19 16.15 6.52
N ASP A 135 3.83 17.22 7.23
CA ASP A 135 3.11 17.13 8.51
C ASP A 135 1.73 16.47 8.35
N LEU A 136 1.00 16.80 7.27
CA LEU A 136 -0.29 16.18 6.97
C LEU A 136 -0.14 14.69 6.62
N GLN A 137 0.82 14.32 5.76
CA GLN A 137 1.06 12.91 5.41
C GLN A 137 1.44 12.07 6.64
N LEU A 138 2.34 12.58 7.49
CA LEU A 138 2.75 11.92 8.73
C LEU A 138 1.55 11.64 9.63
N ARG A 139 0.72 12.67 9.87
CA ARG A 139 -0.45 12.53 10.73
C ARG A 139 -1.51 11.61 10.11
N ALA A 140 -1.82 11.78 8.83
CA ALA A 140 -2.78 10.94 8.14
C ALA A 140 -2.35 9.47 8.08
N PHE A 141 -1.05 9.20 7.94
CA PHE A 141 -0.55 7.84 8.02
C PHE A 141 -0.70 7.27 9.44
N GLU A 142 -0.28 8.00 10.48
CA GLU A 142 -0.41 7.54 11.87
C GLU A 142 -1.87 7.30 12.28
N GLU A 143 -2.82 8.13 11.83
CA GLU A 143 -4.26 7.91 12.05
C GLU A 143 -4.76 6.61 11.39
N GLN A 144 -4.32 6.30 10.17
CA GLN A 144 -4.67 5.03 9.51
C GLN A 144 -4.06 3.82 10.21
N VAL A 145 -2.83 3.94 10.73
CA VAL A 145 -2.19 2.88 11.53
C VAL A 145 -2.93 2.65 12.84
N MET A 146 -3.40 3.72 13.50
CA MET A 146 -4.24 3.61 14.69
C MET A 146 -5.56 2.90 14.39
N ILE A 147 -6.27 3.31 13.33
CA ILE A 147 -7.52 2.64 12.92
C ILE A 147 -7.25 1.16 12.63
N ALA A 148 -6.21 0.85 11.87
CA ALA A 148 -5.83 -0.53 11.56
C ALA A 148 -5.57 -1.37 12.81
N SER A 149 -4.88 -0.81 13.81
CA SER A 149 -4.65 -1.47 15.09
C SER A 149 -5.91 -1.63 15.93
N GLU A 150 -6.84 -0.68 15.88
CA GLU A 150 -8.10 -0.73 16.66
C GLU A 150 -9.08 -1.76 16.09
N TYR A 151 -9.12 -1.91 14.77
CA TYR A 151 -10.00 -2.83 14.06
C TYR A 151 -9.36 -4.19 13.77
N ASP A 152 -8.08 -4.39 14.11
CA ASP A 152 -7.30 -5.60 13.81
C ASP A 152 -7.24 -5.92 12.30
N ILE A 153 -6.88 -4.91 11.51
CA ILE A 153 -6.87 -4.98 10.04
C ILE A 153 -5.45 -4.69 9.52
N PRO A 154 -4.90 -5.51 8.61
CA PRO A 154 -3.57 -5.29 8.06
C PRO A 154 -3.48 -4.04 7.17
N LEU A 155 -2.28 -3.50 7.02
CA LEU A 155 -1.98 -2.28 6.24
C LEU A 155 -1.26 -2.57 4.92
N THR A 156 -1.60 -1.85 3.86
CA THR A 156 -0.75 -1.71 2.65
C THR A 156 -0.14 -0.31 2.61
N ILE A 157 1.18 -0.24 2.80
CA ILE A 157 1.95 0.98 3.07
C ILE A 157 2.78 1.40 1.86
N HIS A 158 2.49 2.59 1.35
CA HIS A 158 3.31 3.32 0.39
C HIS A 158 4.44 4.05 1.12
N ALA A 159 5.67 3.77 0.73
CA ALA A 159 6.83 4.43 1.28
C ALA A 159 7.78 4.82 0.15
N ARG A 160 7.74 6.09 -0.27
CA ARG A 160 8.61 6.58 -1.34
C ARG A 160 9.40 7.81 -0.90
N ASP A 161 10.72 7.66 -0.89
CA ASP A 161 11.68 8.60 -0.30
C ASP A 161 11.35 8.98 1.16
N ALA A 162 10.59 8.12 1.85
CA ALA A 162 10.04 8.37 3.19
C ALA A 162 10.05 7.12 4.08
N PHE A 163 10.89 6.14 3.75
CA PHE A 163 10.95 4.86 4.48
C PHE A 163 11.19 5.06 5.98
N ASP A 164 12.18 5.88 6.35
CA ASP A 164 12.57 6.05 7.76
C ASP A 164 11.43 6.61 8.62
N ASP A 165 10.62 7.51 8.06
CA ASP A 165 9.44 8.05 8.74
C ASP A 165 8.31 7.01 8.84
N CYS A 166 8.08 6.24 7.77
CA CYS A 166 7.11 5.16 7.79
C CYS A 166 7.48 4.09 8.84
N ALA A 167 8.75 3.66 8.84
CA ALA A 167 9.28 2.68 9.77
C ALA A 167 9.18 3.18 11.22
N ARG A 168 9.56 4.43 11.50
CA ARG A 168 9.46 5.04 12.84
C ARG A 168 8.03 5.06 13.39
N ILE A 169 7.02 5.27 12.54
CA ILE A 169 5.61 5.17 12.96
C ILE A 169 5.28 3.70 13.25
N MET A 170 5.58 2.80 12.32
CA MET A 170 5.25 1.37 12.43
C MET A 170 5.98 0.64 13.57
N GLU A 171 7.16 1.10 14.00
CA GLU A 171 7.89 0.55 15.16
C GLU A 171 7.04 0.57 16.44
N LYS A 172 6.16 1.55 16.60
CA LYS A 172 5.26 1.68 17.77
C LYS A 172 4.14 0.63 17.81
N TYR A 173 3.90 -0.02 16.67
CA TYR A 173 2.79 -0.94 16.42
C TYR A 173 3.23 -2.37 16.10
N VAL A 174 4.53 -2.69 16.28
CA VAL A 174 5.04 -4.05 16.15
C VAL A 174 4.26 -4.99 17.06
N GLY A 175 3.76 -6.08 16.47
CA GLY A 175 2.92 -7.07 17.16
C GLY A 175 1.49 -6.62 17.48
N LYS A 176 1.05 -5.45 17.00
CA LYS A 176 -0.32 -4.95 17.16
C LYS A 176 -1.10 -4.86 15.85
N VAL A 177 -0.41 -4.75 14.73
CA VAL A 177 -0.99 -4.67 13.39
C VAL A 177 -0.04 -5.34 12.42
N ASP A 178 -0.58 -6.02 11.41
CA ASP A 178 0.20 -6.55 10.30
C ASP A 178 0.34 -5.51 9.19
N ALA A 179 1.42 -5.55 8.42
CA ALA A 179 1.62 -4.62 7.33
C ALA A 179 2.43 -5.18 6.16
N VAL A 180 2.17 -4.64 4.98
CA VAL A 180 2.95 -4.84 3.75
C VAL A 180 3.46 -3.48 3.28
N PHE A 181 4.78 -3.31 3.20
CA PHE A 181 5.39 -2.20 2.47
C PHE A 181 5.34 -2.53 0.98
N HIS A 182 4.28 -2.07 0.30
CA HIS A 182 4.07 -2.43 -1.11
C HIS A 182 5.10 -1.72 -2.00
N SER A 183 5.29 -2.27 -3.20
CA SER A 183 6.21 -1.71 -4.21
C SER A 183 7.60 -1.36 -3.66
N PHE A 184 8.22 -2.26 -2.89
CA PHE A 184 9.49 -2.01 -2.23
C PHE A 184 10.60 -1.69 -3.24
N THR A 185 11.19 -0.50 -3.10
CA THR A 185 12.35 -0.05 -3.90
C THR A 185 13.57 0.29 -3.04
N GLY A 186 13.57 -0.12 -1.77
CA GLY A 186 14.60 0.23 -0.79
C GLY A 186 15.87 -0.63 -0.88
N ASN A 187 16.79 -0.37 0.05
CA ASN A 187 18.06 -1.09 0.16
C ASN A 187 18.01 -2.25 1.19
N TYR A 188 19.10 -3.02 1.29
CA TYR A 188 19.19 -4.18 2.18
C TYR A 188 18.92 -3.87 3.67
N LYS A 189 19.38 -2.71 4.16
CA LYS A 189 19.16 -2.33 5.57
C LYS A 189 17.68 -2.12 5.83
N GLN A 190 16.99 -1.43 4.93
CA GLN A 190 15.55 -1.16 5.03
C GLN A 190 14.76 -2.47 4.94
N LEU A 191 15.12 -3.37 4.01
CA LEU A 191 14.51 -4.69 3.89
C LEU A 191 14.63 -5.51 5.19
N VAL A 192 15.83 -5.59 5.78
CA VAL A 192 16.03 -6.29 7.05
C VAL A 192 15.23 -5.64 8.17
N GLN A 193 15.19 -4.31 8.24
CA GLN A 193 14.40 -3.61 9.26
C GLN A 193 12.89 -3.91 9.14
N ILE A 194 12.34 -4.00 7.92
CA ILE A 194 10.94 -4.39 7.70
C ILE A 194 10.68 -5.79 8.26
N PHE A 195 11.55 -6.75 7.95
CA PHE A 195 11.38 -8.14 8.39
C PHE A 195 11.63 -8.32 9.89
N ASP A 196 12.60 -7.62 10.48
CA ASP A 196 12.84 -7.63 11.93
C ASP A 196 11.65 -7.09 12.72
N MET A 197 10.85 -6.20 12.11
CA MET A 197 9.58 -5.72 12.67
C MET A 197 8.39 -6.68 12.47
N GLY A 198 8.58 -7.79 11.73
CA GLY A 198 7.52 -8.75 11.40
C GLY A 198 6.61 -8.35 10.23
N TYR A 199 6.96 -7.30 9.49
CA TYR A 199 6.18 -6.84 8.34
C TYR A 199 6.65 -7.48 7.04
N LYS A 200 5.85 -7.34 5.98
CA LYS A 200 6.13 -7.92 4.65
C LYS A 200 6.49 -6.84 3.64
N ILE A 201 7.03 -7.26 2.50
CA ILE A 201 7.31 -6.37 1.35
C ILE A 201 6.51 -6.82 0.12
N GLY A 202 6.06 -5.86 -0.68
CA GLY A 202 5.50 -6.12 -2.01
C GLY A 202 6.55 -5.93 -3.09
N ILE A 203 6.70 -6.91 -3.98
CA ILE A 203 7.60 -6.84 -5.14
C ILE A 203 6.76 -6.82 -6.42
N ASN A 204 7.02 -5.85 -7.30
CA ASN A 204 6.32 -5.70 -8.56
C ASN A 204 7.29 -5.61 -9.75
N GLY A 205 6.76 -5.29 -10.93
CA GLY A 205 7.52 -5.23 -12.18
C GLY A 205 8.74 -4.30 -12.17
N ILE A 206 8.82 -3.31 -11.27
CA ILE A 206 9.99 -2.42 -11.12
C ILE A 206 11.27 -3.23 -10.90
N ILE A 207 11.19 -4.39 -10.23
CA ILE A 207 12.35 -5.24 -9.98
C ILE A 207 13.03 -5.72 -11.26
N THR A 208 12.33 -5.71 -12.39
CA THR A 208 12.87 -6.13 -13.71
C THR A 208 13.64 -5.02 -14.42
N PHE A 209 13.55 -3.76 -13.94
CA PHE A 209 14.21 -2.63 -14.58
C PHE A 209 15.72 -2.66 -14.34
N LYS A 210 16.50 -2.25 -15.35
CA LYS A 210 17.97 -2.15 -15.24
C LYS A 210 18.42 -1.15 -14.18
N SER A 211 17.58 -0.16 -13.88
CA SER A 211 17.85 0.88 -12.87
C SER A 211 17.54 0.43 -11.44
N ALA A 212 16.83 -0.68 -11.23
CA ALA A 212 16.41 -1.16 -9.91
C ALA A 212 17.53 -1.93 -9.19
N ILE A 213 18.76 -1.43 -9.26
CA ILE A 213 19.96 -2.11 -8.75
C ILE A 213 19.86 -2.34 -7.24
N GLU A 214 19.44 -1.32 -6.48
CA GLU A 214 19.35 -1.41 -5.02
C GLU A 214 18.39 -2.49 -4.51
N PRO A 215 17.10 -2.52 -4.91
CA PRO A 215 16.18 -3.56 -4.46
C PRO A 215 16.57 -4.95 -5.00
N GLN A 216 17.17 -5.04 -6.20
CA GLN A 216 17.70 -6.31 -6.72
C GLN A 216 18.82 -6.87 -5.84
N GLU A 217 19.81 -6.05 -5.46
CA GLU A 217 20.91 -6.48 -4.61
C GLU A 217 20.46 -6.76 -3.17
N ALA A 218 19.49 -5.98 -2.66
CA ALA A 218 18.87 -6.23 -1.35
C ALA A 218 18.24 -7.63 -1.29
N LEU A 219 17.36 -7.96 -2.25
CA LEU A 219 16.71 -9.27 -2.33
C LEU A 219 17.72 -10.39 -2.53
N LYS A 220 18.67 -10.26 -3.47
CA LYS A 220 19.72 -11.28 -3.69
C LYS A 220 20.51 -11.57 -2.42
N LYS A 221 20.88 -10.51 -1.67
CA LYS A 221 21.64 -10.66 -0.43
C LYS A 221 20.82 -11.34 0.66
N TYR A 222 19.55 -10.96 0.81
CA TYR A 222 18.65 -11.57 1.79
C TYR A 222 18.42 -13.05 1.48
N LEU A 223 18.03 -13.38 0.25
CA LEU A 223 17.76 -14.74 -0.21
C LEU A 223 18.98 -15.67 -0.05
N LYS A 224 20.19 -15.18 -0.32
CA LYS A 224 21.43 -15.97 -0.10
C LYS A 224 21.68 -16.28 1.36
N GLY A 225 21.31 -15.38 2.27
CA GLY A 225 21.49 -15.55 3.72
C GLY A 225 20.37 -16.36 4.39
N ALA A 226 19.15 -16.27 3.87
CA ALA A 226 17.93 -16.70 4.56
C ALA A 226 17.55 -18.19 4.37
N LYS A 227 18.35 -19.03 3.67
CA LYS A 227 17.97 -20.41 3.31
C LYS A 227 16.57 -20.52 2.66
N VAL A 228 16.17 -19.54 1.87
CA VAL A 228 14.88 -19.54 1.14
C VAL A 228 14.96 -20.57 0.01
N GLN A 229 14.09 -21.59 0.06
CA GLN A 229 13.94 -22.63 -0.95
C GLN A 229 12.70 -22.42 -1.83
N GLU A 230 11.61 -21.90 -1.24
CA GLU A 230 10.31 -21.63 -1.86
C GLU A 230 9.84 -20.19 -1.58
N ALA A 231 8.84 -19.69 -2.32
CA ALA A 231 8.36 -18.31 -2.18
C ALA A 231 7.76 -18.03 -0.79
N LYS A 232 7.15 -19.05 -0.16
CA LYS A 232 6.60 -18.94 1.20
C LYS A 232 7.66 -18.71 2.27
N ASP A 233 8.89 -19.20 2.08
CA ASP A 233 9.99 -19.06 3.04
C ASP A 233 10.46 -17.60 3.19
N LEU A 234 9.97 -16.68 2.35
CA LEU A 234 10.17 -15.24 2.52
C LEU A 234 9.34 -14.63 3.66
N TYR A 235 8.33 -15.36 4.14
CA TYR A 235 7.31 -14.83 5.05
C TYR A 235 7.08 -15.70 6.30
N GLU A 236 7.88 -16.75 6.51
CA GLU A 236 7.95 -17.58 7.73
C GLU A 236 9.13 -17.16 8.62
#